data_AF-A0A436EEE4-F1
#
_entry.id   AF-A0A436EEE4-F1
#
_cell.length_a   1.000
_cell.length_b   1.000
_cell.length_c   1.000
_cell.angle_alpha   90.00
_cell.angle_beta   90.00
_cell.angle_gamma   90.00
#
_symmetry.space_group_name_H-M   'P 1'
#
loop_
_entity.id
_entity.type
_entity.pdbx_description
1 polymer ?
#
loop_
_entity_poly.entity_id
_entity_poly.type
_entity_poly.pdbx_seq_one_letter_code
_entity_poly.pdbx_strand_id
1 'polypeptide(L)'
;MSILADTRVSRRSLLAGAGAFGLASMVNPKVSWSSDGPILKVRSYADIQTLDPCFRLAAPEGDITSVIFAGLVVTTPGDSWGWRPMAAETIKQLDPLTVAFQLRDNIGFTDGYGQMTAEDVKFSIERIADPANKSPYSGDWATLKEVEVKDKLSGLIHLKQAFAPLWTSTLPTPSGTILSKRAITELGGKMGVKPVAQSGPYILKEWLPKQRTVLV
;
A
#
# COMPACT_ATOMS: atom_id res chain seq x y z
N MET A 1 -41.30 19.07 52.34
CA MET A 1 -39.94 19.07 52.92
C MET A 1 -39.12 18.07 52.10
N SER A 2 -38.47 18.53 51.01
CA SER A 2 -37.00 18.70 50.87
C SER A 2 -36.23 17.40 51.16
N ILE A 3 -35.36 16.85 50.31
CA ILE A 3 -34.19 17.50 49.67
C ILE A 3 -33.83 16.70 48.39
N LEU A 4 -33.75 17.36 47.24
CA LEU A 4 -33.04 16.84 46.05
C LEU A 4 -31.55 17.17 46.22
N ALA A 5 -30.68 16.16 46.18
CA ALA A 5 -29.24 16.34 46.28
C ALA A 5 -28.70 16.92 44.96
N ASP A 6 -28.25 18.18 45.00
CA ASP A 6 -27.61 18.88 43.88
C ASP A 6 -26.17 18.37 43.72
N THR A 7 -25.95 17.34 42.90
CA THR A 7 -24.60 16.85 42.57
C THR A 7 -23.92 17.77 41.57
N ARG A 8 -23.43 18.92 42.04
CA ARG A 8 -22.59 19.81 41.22
C ARG A 8 -21.19 19.24 41.07
N VAL A 9 -20.85 18.77 39.87
CA VAL A 9 -19.50 18.38 39.50
C VAL A 9 -18.59 19.62 39.56
N SER A 10 -17.69 19.66 40.54
CA SER A 10 -16.71 20.74 40.66
C SER A 10 -15.53 20.55 39.70
N ARG A 11 -14.90 21.64 39.25
CA ARG A 11 -13.66 21.58 38.43
C ARG A 11 -12.55 20.77 39.11
N ARG A 12 -12.52 20.75 40.44
CA ARG A 12 -11.53 20.04 41.25
C ARG A 12 -11.77 18.53 41.26
N SER A 13 -13.03 18.10 41.31
CA SER A 13 -13.41 16.69 41.20
C SER A 13 -13.24 16.16 39.77
N LEU A 14 -13.42 17.01 38.76
CA LEU A 14 -13.12 16.67 37.36
C LEU A 14 -11.60 16.44 37.13
N LEU A 15 -10.75 17.34 37.64
CA LEU A 15 -9.28 17.24 37.52
C LEU A 15 -8.70 16.07 38.33
N ALA A 16 -9.25 15.80 39.52
CA ALA A 16 -8.85 14.63 40.31
C ALA A 16 -9.21 13.32 39.60
N GLY A 17 -10.38 13.24 38.94
CA GLY A 17 -10.76 12.11 38.10
C GLY A 17 -9.83 11.94 36.90
N ALA A 18 -9.50 13.02 36.18
CA ALA A 18 -8.60 12.98 35.03
C ALA A 18 -7.16 12.52 35.39
N GLY A 19 -6.65 12.90 36.56
CA GLY A 19 -5.34 12.47 37.04
C GLY A 19 -5.24 10.96 37.32
N ALA A 20 -6.30 10.36 37.86
CA ALA A 20 -6.36 8.91 38.08
C ALA A 20 -6.42 8.11 36.77
N PHE A 21 -7.11 8.63 35.74
CA PHE A 21 -7.12 8.03 34.41
C PHE A 21 -5.76 8.12 33.68
N GLY A 22 -5.03 9.22 33.85
CA GLY A 22 -3.71 9.41 33.27
C GLY A 22 -2.63 8.47 33.84
N LEU A 23 -2.76 8.03 35.09
CA LEU A 23 -1.84 7.08 35.70
C LEU A 23 -2.10 5.64 35.25
N ALA A 24 -3.36 5.26 34.98
CA ALA A 24 -3.71 3.91 34.53
C ALA A 24 -3.14 3.58 33.13
N SER A 25 -3.07 4.57 32.23
CA SER A 25 -2.46 4.43 30.90
C SER A 25 -0.93 4.32 30.94
N MET A 26 -0.27 4.73 32.03
CA MET A 26 1.18 4.53 32.23
C MET A 26 1.53 3.11 32.70
N VAL A 27 0.58 2.38 33.28
CA VAL A 27 0.82 1.04 33.88
C VAL A 27 0.69 -0.07 32.83
N ASN A 28 -0.02 0.15 31.72
CA ASN A 28 -0.17 -0.85 30.67
C ASN A 28 -0.25 -0.19 29.27
N PRO A 29 0.91 0.12 28.64
CA PRO A 29 0.97 0.87 27.38
C PRO A 29 0.34 0.15 26.16
N LYS A 30 -0.17 -1.08 26.35
CA LYS A 30 -0.90 -1.85 25.34
C LYS A 30 -2.41 -1.58 25.32
N VAL A 31 -2.93 -0.82 26.29
CA VAL A 31 -4.34 -0.41 26.29
C VAL A 31 -4.45 0.95 25.62
N SER A 32 -4.69 0.92 24.30
CA SER A 32 -5.03 2.11 23.53
C SER A 32 -6.54 2.20 23.39
N TRP A 33 -7.12 3.34 23.78
CA TRP A 33 -8.51 3.67 23.46
C TRP A 33 -8.51 4.24 22.05
N SER A 34 -8.97 3.45 21.07
CA SER A 34 -9.19 3.94 19.71
C SER A 34 -10.21 5.07 19.74
N SER A 35 -10.03 6.14 18.96
CA SER A 35 -11.14 7.06 18.72
C SER A 35 -12.24 6.26 18.02
N ASP A 36 -13.42 6.14 18.62
CA ASP A 36 -14.55 5.47 17.99
C ASP A 36 -14.91 6.21 16.70
N GLY A 37 -14.57 5.61 15.55
CA GLY A 37 -14.87 6.14 14.23
C GLY A 37 -14.17 5.36 13.10
N PRO A 38 -14.85 5.09 11.96
CA PRO A 38 -14.28 4.32 10.84
C PRO A 38 -13.27 5.12 9.99
N ILE A 39 -12.90 6.34 10.39
CA ILE A 39 -12.11 7.26 9.57
C ILE A 39 -10.72 7.44 10.18
N LEU A 40 -9.71 6.97 9.46
CA LEU A 40 -8.32 7.30 9.75
C LEU A 40 -7.94 8.63 9.08
N LYS A 41 -7.41 9.58 9.85
CA LYS A 41 -6.85 10.83 9.34
C LYS A 41 -5.33 10.82 9.51
N VAL A 42 -4.62 10.80 8.40
CA VAL A 42 -3.15 10.83 8.38
C VAL A 42 -2.69 12.18 7.84
N ARG A 43 -1.71 12.79 8.52
CA ARG A 43 -1.05 13.99 8.00
C ARG A 43 0.04 13.57 7.02
N SER A 44 -0.10 13.96 5.76
CA SER A 44 1.01 13.94 4.79
C SER A 44 1.84 15.23 4.91
N TYR A 45 3.15 15.14 4.66
CA TYR A 45 4.05 16.30 4.67
C TYR A 45 4.10 17.06 3.34
N ALA A 46 3.65 16.44 2.24
CA ALA A 46 3.58 17.06 0.92
C ALA A 46 2.34 16.59 0.13
N ASP A 47 2.01 17.32 -0.93
CA ASP A 47 0.94 16.97 -1.86
C ASP A 47 1.45 15.98 -2.91
N ILE A 48 0.57 15.12 -3.41
CA ILE A 48 0.92 14.13 -4.44
C ILE A 48 1.13 14.81 -5.80
N GLN A 49 2.16 14.40 -6.53
CA GLN A 49 2.45 14.93 -7.87
C GLN A 49 2.14 13.94 -8.99
N THR A 50 2.11 12.66 -8.66
CA THR A 50 1.73 11.55 -9.54
C THR A 50 1.24 10.38 -8.69
N LEU A 51 0.42 9.50 -9.24
CA LEU A 51 0.10 8.22 -8.60
C LEU A 51 0.66 7.04 -9.40
N ASP A 52 1.56 7.31 -10.34
CA ASP A 52 2.27 6.27 -11.08
C ASP A 52 3.49 5.77 -10.30
N PRO A 53 3.49 4.51 -9.81
CA PRO A 53 4.61 3.95 -9.06
C PRO A 53 5.94 4.01 -9.80
N CYS A 54 5.93 3.97 -11.14
CA CYS A 54 7.14 4.05 -11.96
C CYS A 54 7.79 5.45 -11.93
N PHE A 55 7.01 6.50 -11.66
CA PHE A 55 7.47 7.90 -11.72
C PHE A 55 7.30 8.65 -10.40
N ARG A 56 6.98 7.95 -9.30
CA ARG A 56 6.81 8.56 -7.98
C ARG A 56 8.06 9.32 -7.56
N LEU A 57 7.87 10.39 -6.80
CA LEU A 57 8.93 11.34 -6.46
C LEU A 57 9.26 11.33 -4.96
N ALA A 58 8.29 10.99 -4.11
CA ALA A 58 8.46 11.00 -2.68
C ALA A 58 7.60 9.91 -1.99
N ALA A 59 7.64 9.91 -0.66
CA ALA A 59 6.87 8.97 0.16
C ALA A 59 5.34 9.16 0.08
N PRO A 60 4.77 10.37 0.00
CA PRO A 60 3.32 10.57 -0.05
C PRO A 60 2.64 9.84 -1.21
N GLU A 61 3.26 9.80 -2.39
CA GLU A 61 2.78 8.99 -3.50
C GLU A 61 2.82 7.49 -3.17
N GLY A 62 3.90 7.05 -2.51
CA GLY A 62 4.06 5.67 -2.06
C GLY A 62 3.00 5.23 -1.07
N ASP A 63 2.69 6.09 -0.10
CA ASP A 63 1.67 5.83 0.93
C ASP A 63 0.28 5.62 0.32
N ILE A 64 -0.06 6.41 -0.70
CA ILE A 64 -1.34 6.28 -1.41
C ILE A 64 -1.33 5.08 -2.38
N THR A 65 -0.29 4.96 -3.22
CA THR A 65 -0.21 3.89 -4.23
C THR A 65 -0.20 2.50 -3.62
N SER A 66 0.42 2.31 -2.45
CA SER A 66 0.45 1.02 -1.74
C SER A 66 -0.91 0.53 -1.24
N VAL A 67 -1.92 1.42 -1.17
CA VAL A 67 -3.26 1.07 -0.71
C VAL A 67 -4.32 1.10 -1.81
N ILE A 68 -4.06 1.77 -2.93
CA ILE A 68 -4.96 1.79 -4.10
C ILE A 68 -4.60 0.78 -5.19
N PHE A 69 -3.38 0.27 -5.18
CA PHE A 69 -2.93 -0.80 -6.08
C PHE A 69 -2.45 -2.00 -5.27
N ALA A 70 -2.86 -3.20 -5.66
CA ALA A 70 -2.40 -4.43 -5.04
C ALA A 70 -0.98 -4.79 -5.53
N GLY A 71 -0.14 -5.28 -4.62
CA GLY A 71 1.11 -5.98 -4.96
C GLY A 71 0.95 -7.49 -4.87
N LEU A 72 1.97 -8.24 -5.32
CA LEU A 72 2.02 -9.69 -5.05
C LEU A 72 1.99 -9.96 -3.54
N VAL A 73 2.72 -9.13 -2.80
CA VAL A 73 2.80 -9.12 -1.33
C VAL A 73 2.56 -7.71 -0.82
N VAL A 74 2.29 -7.60 0.48
CA VAL A 74 2.16 -6.33 1.21
C VAL A 74 2.89 -6.43 2.54
N THR A 75 3.36 -5.31 3.06
CA THR A 75 3.94 -5.25 4.41
C THR A 75 2.94 -5.70 5.48
N THR A 76 3.45 -6.36 6.53
CA THR A 76 2.64 -6.70 7.71
C THR A 76 2.48 -5.47 8.60
N PRO A 77 1.29 -5.25 9.20
CA PRO A 77 1.12 -4.21 10.21
C PRO A 77 1.98 -4.47 11.46
N GLY A 78 2.33 -3.41 12.18
CA GLY A 78 3.00 -3.48 13.48
C GLY A 78 4.47 -3.05 13.46
N ASP A 79 5.18 -3.35 14.55
CA ASP A 79 6.55 -2.86 14.79
C ASP A 79 7.64 -3.79 14.23
N SER A 80 7.26 -4.87 13.54
CA SER A 80 8.19 -5.83 12.95
C SER A 80 8.19 -5.74 11.44
N TRP A 81 9.39 -5.73 10.85
CA TRP A 81 9.57 -5.86 9.41
C TRP A 81 9.10 -7.24 8.95
N GLY A 82 8.13 -7.26 8.05
CA GLY A 82 7.57 -8.47 7.50
C GLY A 82 6.66 -8.17 6.31
N TRP A 83 6.31 -9.22 5.58
CA TRP A 83 5.37 -9.16 4.47
C TRP A 83 4.44 -10.36 4.50
N ARG A 84 3.31 -10.23 3.84
CA ARG A 84 2.33 -11.29 3.62
C ARG A 84 1.82 -11.26 2.18
N PRO A 85 1.36 -12.39 1.61
CA PRO A 85 0.73 -12.40 0.30
C PRO A 85 -0.50 -11.48 0.24
N MET A 86 -0.69 -10.81 -0.89
CA MET A 86 -1.84 -9.95 -1.17
C MET A 86 -2.57 -10.42 -2.43
N ALA A 87 -2.10 -10.04 -3.62
CA ALA A 87 -2.65 -10.56 -4.88
C ALA A 87 -2.16 -11.98 -5.18
N ALA A 88 -0.98 -12.35 -4.67
CA ALA A 88 -0.50 -13.72 -4.75
C ALA A 88 -1.28 -14.62 -3.77
N GLU A 89 -1.71 -15.77 -4.24
CA GLU A 89 -2.10 -16.90 -3.39
C GLU A 89 -0.84 -17.57 -2.83
N THR A 90 0.16 -17.79 -3.69
CA THR A 90 1.48 -18.29 -3.29
C THR A 90 2.58 -17.47 -3.94
N ILE A 91 3.66 -17.25 -3.19
CA ILE A 91 4.90 -16.68 -3.73
C ILE A 91 6.07 -17.36 -3.02
N LYS A 92 7.01 -17.92 -3.80
CA LYS A 92 8.08 -18.76 -3.26
C LYS A 92 9.38 -18.53 -4.01
N GLN A 93 10.46 -18.28 -3.28
CA GLN A 93 11.80 -18.37 -3.83
C GLN A 93 12.15 -19.85 -4.08
N LEU A 94 12.32 -20.23 -5.34
CA LEU A 94 12.68 -21.59 -5.73
C LEU A 94 14.18 -21.83 -5.58
N ASP A 95 14.96 -20.81 -5.95
CA ASP A 95 16.42 -20.77 -5.89
C ASP A 95 16.88 -19.30 -5.75
N PRO A 96 18.19 -18.99 -5.63
CA PRO A 96 18.67 -17.62 -5.44
C PRO A 96 18.26 -16.62 -6.54
N LEU A 97 17.87 -17.09 -7.73
CA LEU A 97 17.57 -16.28 -8.92
C LEU A 97 16.12 -16.37 -9.38
N THR A 98 15.34 -17.34 -8.91
CA THR A 98 13.98 -17.60 -9.39
C THR A 98 12.95 -17.47 -8.27
N VAL A 99 11.95 -16.61 -8.48
CA VAL A 99 10.79 -16.49 -7.60
C VAL A 99 9.53 -16.86 -8.37
N ALA A 100 8.84 -17.90 -7.93
CA ALA A 100 7.55 -18.30 -8.48
C ALA A 100 6.40 -17.58 -7.77
N PHE A 101 5.37 -17.21 -8.53
CA PHE A 101 4.12 -16.68 -7.98
C PHE A 101 2.90 -17.33 -8.63
N GLN A 102 1.84 -17.47 -7.85
CA GLN A 102 0.49 -17.82 -8.27
C GLN A 102 -0.43 -16.72 -7.78
N LEU A 103 -1.18 -16.09 -8.69
CA LEU A 103 -2.18 -15.08 -8.37
C LEU A 103 -3.47 -15.74 -7.89
N ARG A 104 -4.16 -15.04 -6.98
CA ARG A 104 -5.55 -15.32 -6.65
C ARG A 104 -6.44 -15.01 -7.86
N ASP A 105 -7.48 -15.81 -8.06
CA ASP A 105 -8.42 -15.64 -9.17
C ASP A 105 -9.50 -14.58 -8.90
N ASN A 106 -9.64 -14.10 -7.67
CA ASN A 106 -10.67 -13.14 -7.28
C ASN A 106 -10.19 -11.68 -7.23
N ILE A 107 -8.97 -11.40 -7.70
CA ILE A 107 -8.40 -10.05 -7.75
C ILE A 107 -8.60 -9.46 -9.14
N GLY A 108 -9.10 -8.24 -9.18
CA GLY A 108 -9.35 -7.52 -10.41
C GLY A 108 -9.16 -6.01 -10.24
N PHE A 109 -9.37 -5.31 -11.34
CA PHE A 109 -9.26 -3.87 -11.43
C PHE A 109 -10.65 -3.23 -11.53
N THR A 110 -10.78 -2.01 -10.99
CA THR A 110 -11.99 -1.19 -11.13
C THR A 110 -12.29 -0.84 -12.59
N ASP A 111 -13.42 -0.18 -12.82
CA ASP A 111 -13.76 0.48 -14.10
C ASP A 111 -13.79 -0.47 -15.31
N GLY A 112 -14.09 -1.75 -15.07
CA GLY A 112 -14.23 -2.76 -16.12
C GLY A 112 -12.89 -3.25 -16.72
N TYR A 113 -11.76 -2.99 -16.05
CA TYR A 113 -10.45 -3.47 -16.51
C TYR A 113 -10.19 -4.97 -16.28
N GLY A 114 -11.11 -5.64 -15.58
CA GLY A 114 -11.17 -7.10 -15.52
C GLY A 114 -10.24 -7.69 -14.46
N GLN A 115 -10.03 -9.00 -14.56
CA GLN A 115 -9.21 -9.77 -13.63
C GLN A 115 -7.72 -9.41 -13.76
N MET A 116 -7.00 -9.39 -12.63
CA MET A 116 -5.56 -9.29 -12.61
C MET A 116 -4.91 -10.56 -13.16
N THR A 117 -3.90 -10.41 -14.01
CA THR A 117 -3.21 -11.53 -14.66
C THR A 117 -1.70 -11.45 -14.51
N ALA A 118 -1.00 -12.54 -14.81
CA ALA A 118 0.46 -12.58 -14.82
C ALA A 118 1.08 -11.60 -15.85
N GLU A 119 0.34 -11.25 -16.91
CA GLU A 119 0.74 -10.20 -17.87
C GLU A 119 0.80 -8.81 -17.23
N ASP A 120 -0.10 -8.52 -16.29
CA ASP A 120 -0.10 -7.25 -15.54
C ASP A 120 1.09 -7.19 -14.58
N VAL A 121 1.44 -8.32 -13.96
CA VAL A 121 2.64 -8.46 -13.12
C VAL A 121 3.90 -8.21 -13.93
N LYS A 122 4.05 -8.89 -15.08
CA LYS A 122 5.17 -8.70 -16.00
C LYS A 122 5.28 -7.24 -16.43
N PHE A 123 4.18 -6.68 -16.93
CA PHE A 123 4.15 -5.29 -17.37
C PHE A 123 4.59 -4.32 -16.27
N SER A 124 4.05 -4.45 -15.06
CA SER A 124 4.30 -3.50 -13.98
C SER A 124 5.75 -3.53 -13.51
N ILE A 125 6.31 -4.72 -13.32
CA ILE A 125 7.69 -4.93 -12.86
C ILE A 125 8.69 -4.49 -13.94
N GLU A 126 8.52 -4.96 -15.18
CA GLU A 126 9.46 -4.67 -16.27
C GLU A 126 9.44 -3.18 -16.65
N ARG A 127 8.28 -2.51 -16.51
CA ARG A 127 8.17 -1.07 -16.77
C ARG A 127 9.03 -0.21 -15.86
N ILE A 128 9.16 -0.56 -14.58
CA ILE A 128 10.05 0.16 -13.64
C ILE A 128 11.52 -0.11 -13.96
N ALA A 129 11.83 -1.36 -14.35
CA ALA A 129 13.18 -1.78 -14.71
C ALA A 129 13.68 -1.23 -16.06
N ASP A 130 12.76 -0.87 -16.97
CA ASP A 130 13.10 -0.38 -18.31
C ASP A 130 13.87 0.97 -18.25
N PRO A 131 15.13 1.01 -18.72
CA PRO A 131 15.92 2.24 -18.76
C PRO A 131 15.28 3.37 -19.57
N ALA A 132 14.42 3.05 -20.56
CA ALA A 132 13.73 4.05 -21.38
C ALA A 132 12.78 4.93 -20.55
N ASN A 133 12.20 4.36 -19.48
CA ASN A 133 11.33 5.10 -18.57
C ASN A 133 12.10 6.00 -17.61
N LYS A 134 13.41 5.80 -17.42
CA LYS A 134 14.24 6.58 -16.47
C LYS A 134 13.60 6.67 -15.08
N SER A 135 13.04 5.56 -14.60
CA SER A 135 12.38 5.52 -13.29
C SER A 135 13.38 5.92 -12.19
N PRO A 136 13.01 6.86 -11.28
CA PRO A 136 13.81 7.15 -10.08
C PRO A 136 14.03 5.92 -9.20
N TYR A 137 13.17 4.89 -9.33
CA TYR A 137 13.18 3.65 -8.57
C TYR A 137 13.56 2.43 -9.40
N SER A 138 14.17 2.60 -10.57
CA SER A 138 14.71 1.50 -11.38
C SER A 138 15.71 0.63 -10.62
N GLY A 139 16.38 1.19 -9.61
CA GLY A 139 17.28 0.47 -8.70
C GLY A 139 16.62 -0.67 -7.92
N ASP A 140 15.32 -0.58 -7.64
CA ASP A 140 14.57 -1.63 -6.93
C ASP A 140 14.51 -2.93 -7.75
N TRP A 141 14.60 -2.80 -9.09
CA TRP A 141 14.61 -3.92 -10.03
C TRP A 141 15.95 -4.03 -10.80
N ALA A 142 17.05 -3.52 -10.24
CA ALA A 142 18.36 -3.49 -10.91
C ALA A 142 18.88 -4.87 -11.33
N THR A 143 18.50 -5.92 -10.59
CA THR A 143 18.90 -7.30 -10.85
C THR A 143 17.86 -8.08 -11.64
N LEU A 144 16.73 -7.47 -12.03
CA LEU A 144 15.71 -8.13 -12.83
C LEU A 144 16.30 -8.58 -14.17
N LYS A 145 16.06 -9.84 -14.52
CA LYS A 145 16.27 -10.38 -15.87
C LYS A 145 15.00 -10.22 -16.68
N GLU A 146 13.90 -10.82 -16.23
CA GLU A 146 12.60 -10.80 -16.88
C GLU A 146 11.53 -11.35 -15.92
N VAL A 147 10.27 -11.08 -16.23
CA VAL A 147 9.14 -11.83 -15.68
C VAL A 147 8.61 -12.76 -16.78
N GLU A 148 8.68 -14.06 -16.53
CA GLU A 148 8.15 -15.10 -17.40
C GLU A 148 6.69 -15.39 -17.03
N VAL A 149 5.79 -15.24 -17.99
CA VAL A 149 4.39 -15.63 -17.85
C VAL A 149 4.27 -17.12 -18.19
N LYS A 150 3.85 -17.94 -17.22
CA LYS A 150 3.65 -19.38 -17.41
C LYS A 150 2.23 -19.67 -17.87
N ASP A 151 1.25 -19.00 -17.27
CA ASP A 151 -0.15 -19.03 -17.65
C ASP A 151 -0.84 -17.72 -17.22
N LYS A 152 -2.18 -17.68 -17.30
CA LYS A 152 -2.96 -16.48 -16.97
C LYS A 152 -2.71 -15.96 -15.55
N LEU A 153 -2.51 -16.85 -14.57
CA LEU A 153 -2.43 -16.51 -13.16
C LEU A 153 -1.07 -16.87 -12.53
N SER A 154 -0.15 -17.50 -13.26
CA SER A 154 1.15 -17.91 -12.72
C SER A 154 2.33 -17.41 -13.56
N GLY A 155 3.46 -17.21 -12.89
CA GLY A 155 4.69 -16.78 -13.54
C GLY A 155 5.92 -16.92 -12.66
N LEU A 156 7.07 -16.60 -13.25
CA LEU A 156 8.38 -16.60 -12.60
C LEU A 156 9.02 -15.22 -12.74
N ILE A 157 9.56 -14.69 -11.65
CA ILE A 157 10.46 -13.54 -11.66
C ILE A 157 11.88 -14.09 -11.69
N HIS A 158 12.61 -13.79 -12.76
CA HIS A 158 14.00 -14.21 -12.95
C HIS A 158 14.93 -13.05 -12.64
N LEU A 159 15.97 -13.31 -11.86
CA LEU A 159 17.02 -12.35 -11.51
C LEU A 159 18.35 -12.73 -12.18
N LYS A 160 19.17 -11.72 -12.46
CA LYS A 160 20.55 -11.87 -12.96
C LYS A 160 21.52 -12.29 -11.87
N GLN A 161 21.23 -11.92 -10.62
CA GLN A 161 22.02 -12.26 -9.43
C GLN A 161 21.13 -12.24 -8.19
N ALA A 162 21.55 -12.92 -7.12
CA ALA A 162 20.82 -12.94 -5.87
C ALA A 162 20.63 -11.51 -5.32
N PHE A 163 19.42 -11.20 -4.87
CA PHE A 163 19.05 -9.85 -4.45
C PHE A 163 18.17 -9.90 -3.20
N ALA A 164 18.80 -9.90 -2.03
CA ALA A 164 18.08 -9.89 -0.75
C ALA A 164 17.06 -8.74 -0.59
N PRO A 165 17.34 -7.50 -1.07
CA PRO A 165 16.37 -6.40 -0.99
C PRO A 165 15.06 -6.64 -1.76
N LEU A 166 14.98 -7.68 -2.61
CA LEU A 166 13.74 -8.08 -3.27
C LEU A 166 12.59 -8.23 -2.25
N TRP A 167 12.87 -8.84 -1.10
CA TRP A 167 11.88 -9.19 -0.09
C TRP A 167 11.63 -8.10 0.95
N THR A 168 12.46 -7.07 1.04
CA THR A 168 12.39 -6.05 2.10
C THR A 168 12.08 -4.66 1.58
N SER A 169 12.58 -4.28 0.40
CA SER A 169 12.41 -2.92 -0.13
C SER A 169 11.87 -2.88 -1.56
N THR A 170 11.63 -4.02 -2.21
CA THR A 170 11.16 -4.09 -3.60
C THR A 170 9.72 -4.59 -3.71
N LEU A 171 9.49 -5.88 -3.45
CA LEU A 171 8.17 -6.49 -3.58
C LEU A 171 7.10 -5.91 -2.63
N PRO A 172 7.41 -5.61 -1.34
CA PRO A 172 6.40 -5.08 -0.41
C PRO A 172 6.18 -3.57 -0.51
N THR A 173 6.83 -2.87 -1.45
CA THR A 173 6.80 -1.40 -1.56
C THR A 173 6.09 -0.97 -2.85
N PRO A 174 5.90 0.34 -3.12
CA PRO A 174 5.22 0.79 -4.35
C PRO A 174 5.81 0.21 -5.64
N SER A 175 7.12 -0.09 -5.66
CA SER A 175 7.80 -0.67 -6.81
C SER A 175 7.36 -2.11 -7.12
N GLY A 176 6.70 -2.79 -6.18
CA GLY A 176 6.09 -4.11 -6.36
C GLY A 176 4.58 -4.09 -6.62
N THR A 177 3.96 -2.92 -6.78
CA THR A 177 2.53 -2.80 -7.09
C THR A 177 2.22 -3.19 -8.53
N ILE A 178 1.02 -3.75 -8.75
CA ILE A 178 0.57 -4.28 -10.04
C ILE A 178 -0.51 -3.35 -10.60
N LEU A 179 -0.22 -2.80 -11.78
CA LEU A 179 -1.12 -1.96 -12.56
C LEU A 179 -1.73 -2.76 -13.71
N SER A 180 -2.93 -2.38 -14.14
CA SER A 180 -3.51 -2.94 -15.37
C SER A 180 -2.69 -2.52 -16.58
N LYS A 181 -2.09 -3.49 -17.27
CA LYS A 181 -1.37 -3.29 -18.53
C LYS A 181 -2.27 -2.58 -19.55
N ARG A 182 -3.53 -2.99 -19.63
CA ARG A 182 -4.51 -2.41 -20.55
C ARG A 182 -4.78 -0.94 -20.23
N ALA A 183 -5.11 -0.63 -18.98
CA ALA A 183 -5.46 0.74 -18.57
C ALA A 183 -4.30 1.72 -18.77
N ILE A 184 -3.08 1.34 -18.41
CA ILE A 184 -1.91 2.20 -18.58
C ILE A 184 -1.59 2.39 -20.07
N THR A 185 -1.75 1.35 -20.89
CA THR A 185 -1.56 1.45 -22.35
C THR A 185 -2.57 2.41 -22.98
N GLU A 186 -3.85 2.28 -22.64
CA GLU A 186 -4.92 3.15 -23.13
C GLU A 186 -4.74 4.62 -22.69
N LEU A 187 -4.13 4.84 -21.52
CA LEU A 187 -3.79 6.17 -21.02
C LEU A 187 -2.58 6.81 -21.74
N GLY A 188 -1.87 6.07 -22.59
CA GLY A 188 -0.66 6.54 -23.27
C GLY A 188 0.64 6.29 -22.49
N GLY A 189 0.64 5.31 -21.58
CA GLY A 189 1.85 4.77 -20.94
C GLY A 189 2.30 5.46 -19.66
N LYS A 190 1.68 6.57 -19.26
CA LYS A 190 2.02 7.31 -18.04
C LYS A 190 0.78 7.80 -17.31
N MET A 191 0.70 7.50 -16.03
CA MET A 191 -0.37 7.93 -15.16
C MET A 191 0.03 9.22 -14.40
N GLY A 192 -0.95 10.10 -14.21
CA GLY A 192 -0.81 11.30 -13.39
C GLY A 192 -1.36 11.06 -11.99
N VAL A 193 -1.96 12.10 -11.41
CA VAL A 193 -2.64 12.09 -10.10
C VAL A 193 -4.05 11.48 -10.12
N LYS A 194 -4.58 11.14 -11.30
CA LYS A 194 -5.84 10.42 -11.45
C LYS A 194 -5.52 8.95 -11.72
N PRO A 195 -5.76 8.05 -10.76
CA PRO A 195 -5.47 6.65 -10.95
C PRO A 195 -6.49 6.04 -11.91
N VAL A 196 -6.03 5.09 -12.71
CA VAL A 196 -6.90 4.25 -13.55
C VAL A 196 -6.83 2.82 -13.03
N ALA A 197 -7.93 2.07 -13.12
CA ALA A 197 -7.94 0.63 -12.86
C ALA A 197 -7.31 0.27 -11.50
N GLN A 198 -7.91 0.73 -10.40
CA GLN A 198 -7.42 0.47 -9.04
C GLN A 198 -7.70 -0.98 -8.63
N SER A 199 -6.87 -1.55 -7.76
CA SER A 199 -6.96 -2.98 -7.35
C SER A 199 -6.67 -3.21 -5.86
N GLY A 200 -6.36 -2.15 -5.12
CA GLY A 200 -6.05 -2.21 -3.70
C GLY A 200 -7.30 -2.24 -2.80
N PRO A 201 -7.10 -2.35 -1.47
CA PRO A 201 -8.17 -2.35 -0.48
C PRO A 201 -8.92 -1.00 -0.37
N TYR A 202 -8.38 0.07 -0.94
CA TYR A 202 -9.01 1.38 -0.99
C TYR A 202 -9.07 1.92 -2.41
N ILE A 203 -10.03 2.81 -2.65
CA ILE A 203 -10.21 3.53 -3.90
C ILE A 203 -10.03 5.03 -3.65
N LEU A 204 -9.28 5.72 -4.51
CA LEU A 204 -9.22 7.17 -4.53
C LEU A 204 -10.60 7.74 -4.89
N LYS A 205 -11.22 8.42 -3.92
CA LYS A 205 -12.50 9.11 -4.09
C LYS A 205 -12.32 10.56 -4.51
N GLU A 206 -11.43 11.29 -3.86
CA GLU A 206 -11.23 12.73 -4.07
C GLU A 206 -9.77 13.09 -3.81
N TRP A 207 -9.22 13.96 -4.66
CA TRP A 207 -8.00 14.69 -4.36
C TRP A 207 -8.24 16.18 -4.58
N LEU A 208 -8.05 16.95 -3.52
CA LEU A 208 -8.07 18.40 -3.53
C LEU A 208 -6.62 18.87 -3.35
N PRO A 209 -6.00 19.44 -4.40
CA PRO A 209 -4.59 19.85 -4.36
C PRO A 209 -4.28 20.73 -3.15
N LYS A 210 -3.17 20.42 -2.48
CA LYS A 210 -2.65 21.09 -1.28
C LYS A 210 -3.62 21.13 -0.08
N GLN A 211 -4.67 20.31 -0.09
CA GLN A 211 -5.65 20.26 0.97
C GLN A 211 -5.81 18.84 1.54
N ARG A 212 -6.30 17.90 0.73
CA ARG A 212 -6.56 16.53 1.19
C ARG A 212 -6.70 15.53 0.05
N THR A 213 -6.40 14.28 0.38
CA THR A 213 -6.70 13.09 -0.42
C THR A 213 -7.66 12.21 0.38
N VAL A 214 -8.74 11.77 -0.25
CA VAL A 214 -9.78 10.93 0.37
C VAL A 214 -9.80 9.58 -0.32
N LEU A 215 -9.61 8.53 0.49
CA LEU A 215 -9.70 7.13 0.09
C LEU A 215 -10.94 6.51 0.74
N VAL A 216 -11.57 5.54 0.07
CA VAL A 216 -12.74 4.78 0.58
C VAL A 216 -12.60 3.30 0.35
#